data_AF-A0A7W1RX97-F1
#
_entry.id   AF-A0A7W1RX97-F1
#
_cell.length_a   1.000
_cell.length_b   1.000
_cell.length_c   1.000
_cell.angle_alpha   90.00
_cell.angle_beta   90.00
_cell.angle_gamma   90.00
#
_symmetry.space_group_name_H-M   'P 1'
#
loop_
_entity.id
_entity.type
_entity.pdbx_description
1 polymer ?
#
loop_
_entity_poly.entity_id
_entity_poly.type
_entity_poly.pdbx_seq_one_letter_code
_entity_poly.pdbx_strand_id
1 'polypeptide(L)'
;MHPDDRNGTKPPHERPLRVLIIAGSNRRQYNCPGVDSKARAFMMRMADRLPGHWEIDYEDLGNVYARALIRSCNACVSTSMALCCWPCNCYAPDDRHEPDLMWDLDLYARLDLADAWLIIGPVNWYAPASNLKLMFDRLVCMNGGNPREDLIEHKDPELAMRLEHDPSWRELSRNHLEGRTAAFFCYGDDGADEIGPDGRPQGLSRPEWFDPSHEPFAESRDAYAPLVWQCRYSGIEVPDELWRHQRFGHGRPYSDNQAEDIAAQAGVYAAFDAWTDAVVQHVGAKGQVPPGPWRAYGREPSGHRWQDLKLAWRDRRMRLGVPRAGSSPEQQQEQGLNRDVGWNIHRSEGEKLRDPRAEHPPQEHP
;
A
#
# COMPACT_ATOMS: atom_id res chain seq x y z
N MET A 1 -13.47 3.83 22.64
CA MET A 1 -12.48 3.39 23.65
C MET A 1 -11.09 3.61 23.08
N HIS A 2 -10.08 3.90 23.91
CA HIS A 2 -8.69 3.87 23.43
C HIS A 2 -8.33 2.45 22.98
N PRO A 3 -7.59 2.28 21.86
CA PRO A 3 -7.17 0.96 21.41
C PRO A 3 -6.19 0.34 22.42
N ASP A 4 -6.38 -0.95 22.72
CA ASP A 4 -5.48 -1.75 23.57
C ASP A 4 -5.04 -3.02 22.83
N ASP A 5 -3.82 -3.01 22.29
CA ASP A 5 -3.30 -4.13 21.48
C ASP A 5 -3.28 -5.46 22.23
N ARG A 6 -3.25 -5.45 23.57
CA ARG A 6 -3.29 -6.68 24.39
C ARG A 6 -4.60 -7.44 24.19
N ASN A 7 -5.68 -6.76 23.78
CA ASN A 7 -6.94 -7.41 23.43
C ASN A 7 -6.80 -8.33 22.20
N GLY A 8 -5.74 -8.18 21.40
CA GLY A 8 -5.40 -9.10 20.31
C GLY A 8 -5.06 -10.52 20.74
N THR A 9 -4.82 -10.76 22.03
CA THR A 9 -4.59 -12.09 22.64
C THR A 9 -5.88 -12.76 23.13
N LYS A 10 -6.98 -12.00 23.23
CA LYS A 10 -8.26 -12.50 23.73
C LYS A 10 -9.07 -13.17 22.61
N PRO A 11 -9.93 -14.15 22.94
CA PRO A 11 -10.94 -14.66 22.02
C PRO A 11 -11.82 -13.51 21.48
N PRO A 12 -12.33 -13.58 20.22
CA PRO A 12 -13.13 -12.50 19.63
C PRO A 12 -14.33 -12.03 20.47
N HIS A 13 -14.97 -12.94 21.21
CA HIS A 13 -16.12 -12.64 22.06
C HIS A 13 -15.77 -11.96 23.39
N GLU A 14 -14.49 -11.91 23.77
CA GLU A 14 -14.00 -11.31 25.02
C GLU A 14 -13.27 -9.97 24.79
N ARG A 15 -13.18 -9.53 23.53
CA ARG A 15 -12.60 -8.23 23.17
C ARG A 15 -13.62 -7.30 22.51
N PRO A 16 -13.45 -5.98 22.64
CA PRO A 16 -14.21 -5.03 21.85
C PRO A 16 -13.94 -5.23 20.34
N LEU A 17 -14.92 -4.80 19.54
CA LEU A 17 -14.73 -4.62 18.10
C LEU A 17 -13.70 -3.51 17.88
N ARG A 18 -12.73 -3.74 17.00
CA ARG A 18 -11.67 -2.79 16.68
C ARG A 18 -11.74 -2.35 15.24
N VAL A 19 -11.67 -1.04 15.01
CA VAL A 19 -11.55 -0.46 13.67
C VAL A 19 -10.27 0.33 13.54
N LEU A 20 -9.68 0.33 12.35
CA LEU A 20 -8.53 1.16 11.99
C LEU A 20 -8.93 2.16 10.92
N ILE A 21 -8.91 3.45 11.25
CA ILE A 21 -9.18 4.54 10.31
C ILE A 21 -7.87 5.04 9.71
N ILE A 22 -7.78 5.10 8.39
CA ILE A 22 -6.59 5.56 7.67
C ILE A 22 -6.91 6.83 6.89
N ALA A 23 -6.27 7.93 7.26
CA ALA A 23 -6.20 9.12 6.40
C ALA A 23 -5.09 8.94 5.36
N GLY A 24 -5.50 8.74 4.11
CA GLY A 24 -4.62 8.43 2.98
C GLY A 24 -4.18 9.63 2.16
N SER A 25 -4.34 10.87 2.63
CA SER A 25 -3.82 12.04 1.91
C SER A 25 -2.31 12.20 2.14
N ASN A 26 -1.56 12.61 1.11
CA ASN A 26 -0.14 12.93 1.25
C ASN A 26 0.12 14.25 2.01
N ARG A 27 -0.91 15.09 2.22
CA ARG A 27 -0.77 16.42 2.83
C ARG A 27 -0.76 16.35 4.35
N ARG A 28 0.02 17.23 4.97
CA ARG A 28 0.02 17.45 6.42
C ARG A 28 0.47 18.86 6.74
N GLN A 29 -0.02 19.43 7.85
CA GLN A 29 0.36 20.77 8.31
C GLN A 29 1.89 20.93 8.50
N TYR A 30 2.58 19.88 8.94
CA TYR A 30 4.02 19.91 9.26
C TYR A 30 4.93 19.51 8.07
N ASN A 31 4.51 19.85 6.85
CA ASN A 31 5.28 19.69 5.62
C ASN A 31 4.93 20.83 4.64
N CYS A 32 5.68 21.03 3.56
CA CYS A 32 5.26 21.91 2.46
C CYS A 32 3.94 21.36 1.87
N PRO A 33 2.81 22.10 1.87
CA PRO A 33 2.68 23.58 1.90
C PRO A 33 2.20 24.23 3.22
N GLY A 34 2.14 23.52 4.34
CA GLY A 34 1.76 24.09 5.65
C GLY A 34 0.26 24.06 5.97
N VAL A 35 -0.53 23.34 5.18
CA VAL A 35 -2.00 23.27 5.30
C VAL A 35 -2.42 21.81 5.49
N ASP A 36 -3.37 21.58 6.40
CA ASP A 36 -3.78 20.24 6.81
C ASP A 36 -4.62 19.52 5.73
N SER A 37 -4.79 18.20 5.87
CA SER A 37 -5.50 17.38 4.89
C SER A 37 -6.99 17.22 5.21
N LYS A 38 -7.81 17.26 4.16
CA LYS A 38 -9.25 16.95 4.23
C LYS A 38 -9.51 15.53 4.75
N ALA A 39 -8.68 14.55 4.35
CA ALA A 39 -8.75 13.18 4.83
C ALA A 39 -8.58 13.09 6.35
N ARG A 40 -7.63 13.86 6.94
CA ARG A 40 -7.45 13.90 8.39
C ARG A 40 -8.66 14.52 9.09
N ALA A 41 -9.23 15.59 8.55
CA ALA A 41 -10.45 16.19 9.10
C ALA A 41 -11.63 15.19 9.11
N PHE A 42 -11.83 14.45 8.01
CA PHE A 42 -12.82 13.38 7.93
C PHE A 42 -12.53 12.22 8.90
N MET A 43 -11.26 11.80 9.03
CA MET A 43 -10.84 10.77 9.98
C MET A 43 -11.22 11.14 11.42
N MET A 44 -10.92 12.37 11.85
CA MET A 44 -11.27 12.85 13.19
C MET A 44 -12.79 12.89 13.39
N ARG A 45 -13.53 13.41 12.39
CA ARG A 45 -15.00 13.41 12.41
C ARG A 45 -15.58 12.00 12.54
N MET A 46 -15.02 11.02 11.83
CA MET A 46 -15.46 9.63 11.92
C MET A 46 -15.18 9.05 13.30
N ALA A 47 -13.97 9.28 13.84
CA ALA A 47 -13.59 8.81 15.17
C ALA A 47 -14.56 9.32 16.26
N ASP A 48 -14.99 10.58 16.17
CA ASP A 48 -15.96 11.18 17.11
C ASP A 48 -17.38 10.58 17.00
N ARG A 49 -17.73 10.01 15.84
CA ARG A 49 -19.07 9.46 15.56
C ARG A 49 -19.18 7.96 15.80
N LEU A 50 -18.06 7.23 15.75
CA LEU A 50 -18.06 5.78 15.91
C LEU A 50 -18.52 5.36 17.33
N PRO A 51 -19.14 4.18 17.48
CA PRO A 51 -19.63 3.73 18.78
C PRO A 51 -18.55 3.72 19.85
N GLY A 52 -18.78 4.39 20.99
CA GLY A 52 -17.76 4.56 22.03
C GLY A 52 -17.26 3.27 22.70
N HIS A 53 -18.01 2.17 22.55
CA HIS A 53 -17.63 0.84 23.05
C HIS A 53 -16.73 0.06 22.07
N TRP A 54 -16.47 0.58 20.88
CA TRP A 54 -15.45 0.05 19.96
C TRP A 54 -14.07 0.58 20.34
N GLU A 55 -13.04 -0.18 19.98
CA GLU A 55 -11.67 0.30 19.90
C GLU A 55 -11.47 1.05 18.60
N ILE A 56 -11.19 2.35 18.71
CA ILE A 56 -11.02 3.23 17.56
C ILE A 56 -9.52 3.53 17.46
N ASP A 57 -8.88 2.84 16.52
CA ASP A 57 -7.49 3.10 16.14
C ASP A 57 -7.48 3.96 14.87
N TYR A 58 -6.54 4.89 14.73
CA TYR A 58 -6.42 5.69 13.52
C TYR A 58 -4.99 6.11 13.22
N GLU A 59 -4.69 6.30 11.94
CA GLU A 59 -3.37 6.76 11.48
C GLU A 59 -3.48 7.70 10.28
N ASP A 60 -2.55 8.65 10.23
CA ASP A 60 -2.42 9.61 9.13
C ASP A 60 -1.11 9.34 8.37
N LEU A 61 -1.26 8.88 7.12
CA LEU A 61 -0.15 8.54 6.23
C LEU A 61 0.49 9.78 5.57
N GLY A 62 0.03 10.99 5.88
CA GLY A 62 0.53 12.22 5.30
C GLY A 62 2.03 12.43 5.53
N ASN A 63 2.67 13.08 4.55
CA ASN A 63 4.09 13.38 4.57
C ASN A 63 4.40 14.40 5.67
N VAL A 64 5.39 14.12 6.51
CA VAL A 64 5.86 15.01 7.57
C VAL A 64 7.37 15.18 7.40
N TYR A 65 7.85 16.42 7.54
CA TYR A 65 9.28 16.69 7.47
C TYR A 65 10.05 15.84 8.48
N ALA A 66 11.13 15.19 8.03
CA ALA A 66 11.99 14.31 8.84
C ALA A 66 11.31 13.08 9.49
N ARG A 67 10.08 12.73 9.09
CA ARG A 67 9.48 11.42 9.42
C ARG A 67 9.94 10.38 8.39
N ALA A 68 10.03 9.12 8.80
CA ALA A 68 10.22 8.00 7.88
C ALA A 68 9.16 8.04 6.76
N LEU A 69 9.57 7.60 5.56
CA LEU A 69 8.67 7.39 4.43
C LEU A 69 8.20 5.94 4.41
N ILE A 70 7.04 5.67 3.80
CA ILE A 70 6.68 4.30 3.46
C ILE A 70 7.58 3.88 2.30
N ARG A 71 8.38 2.84 2.50
CA ARG A 71 9.26 2.31 1.46
C ARG A 71 8.46 1.50 0.44
N SER A 72 8.91 1.48 -0.81
CA SER A 72 8.25 0.71 -1.87
C SER A 72 8.38 -0.79 -1.66
N CYS A 73 7.49 -1.58 -2.25
CA CYS A 73 7.66 -3.03 -2.26
C CYS A 73 8.86 -3.44 -3.14
N ASN A 74 9.67 -4.40 -2.69
CA ASN A 74 10.77 -4.98 -3.48
C ASN A 74 10.30 -6.03 -4.51
N ALA A 75 8.99 -6.20 -4.68
CA ALA A 75 8.38 -7.12 -5.64
C ALA A 75 8.84 -8.59 -5.50
N CYS A 76 9.07 -9.08 -4.28
CA CYS A 76 9.48 -10.47 -4.02
C CYS A 76 8.53 -11.50 -4.65
N VAL A 77 7.23 -11.19 -4.69
CA VAL A 77 6.21 -12.05 -5.32
C VAL A 77 6.46 -12.30 -6.81
N SER A 78 7.12 -11.37 -7.51
CA SER A 78 7.47 -11.53 -8.93
C SER A 78 8.53 -12.60 -9.16
N THR A 79 9.18 -13.11 -8.10
CA THR A 79 10.01 -14.31 -8.15
C THR A 79 9.24 -15.54 -7.71
N SER A 80 8.56 -15.45 -6.55
CA SER A 80 7.75 -16.53 -5.98
C SER A 80 6.92 -15.97 -4.82
N MET A 81 5.67 -16.41 -4.63
CA MET A 81 4.87 -16.03 -3.46
C MET A 81 5.53 -16.46 -2.15
N ALA A 82 6.28 -17.58 -2.16
CA ALA A 82 7.04 -18.05 -1.01
C ALA A 82 8.18 -17.11 -0.59
N LEU A 83 8.63 -16.21 -1.48
CA LEU A 83 9.63 -15.18 -1.17
C LEU A 83 9.00 -13.92 -0.55
N CYS A 84 7.71 -13.68 -0.82
CA CYS A 84 6.94 -12.58 -0.27
C CYS A 84 6.49 -12.92 1.15
N CYS A 85 7.28 -12.60 2.17
CA CYS A 85 6.97 -13.02 3.54
C CYS A 85 5.82 -12.21 4.18
N TRP A 86 5.05 -12.84 5.08
CA TRP A 86 4.02 -12.20 5.90
C TRP A 86 4.39 -12.21 7.39
N PRO A 87 4.35 -11.04 8.07
CA PRO A 87 4.49 -9.69 7.51
C PRO A 87 5.76 -9.51 6.66
N CYS A 88 5.76 -8.46 5.83
CA CYS A 88 6.86 -8.21 4.90
C CYS A 88 8.18 -7.94 5.62
N ASN A 89 9.18 -8.78 5.33
CA ASN A 89 10.54 -8.74 5.87
C ASN A 89 11.53 -7.99 4.98
N CYS A 90 11.08 -7.14 4.06
CA CYS A 90 12.01 -6.33 3.24
C CYS A 90 12.61 -5.15 4.00
N TYR A 91 11.95 -4.70 5.07
CA TYR A 91 12.40 -3.63 5.96
C TYR A 91 12.13 -4.05 7.41
N ALA A 92 12.60 -3.27 8.37
CA ALA A 92 12.49 -3.53 9.80
C ALA A 92 12.17 -2.23 10.56
N PRO A 93 11.62 -2.34 11.79
CA PRO A 93 11.42 -1.17 12.65
C PRO A 93 12.77 -0.57 13.07
N ASP A 94 12.79 0.75 13.27
CA ASP A 94 13.95 1.50 13.80
C ASP A 94 15.24 1.38 12.97
N ASP A 95 15.14 1.02 11.69
CA ASP A 95 16.30 0.95 10.80
C ASP A 95 16.83 2.34 10.45
N ARG A 96 18.11 2.59 10.73
CA ARG A 96 18.76 3.90 10.50
C ARG A 96 19.17 4.11 9.05
N HIS A 97 19.44 3.05 8.31
CA HIS A 97 19.88 3.09 6.92
C HIS A 97 18.68 3.06 5.97
N GLU A 98 17.66 2.28 6.33
CA GLU A 98 16.44 2.09 5.56
C GLU A 98 15.18 2.32 6.40
N PRO A 99 14.97 3.53 6.98
CA PRO A 99 13.77 3.81 7.77
C PRO A 99 12.50 3.55 6.95
N ASP A 100 11.51 2.90 7.55
CA ASP A 100 10.25 2.48 6.93
C ASP A 100 9.06 2.80 7.85
N LEU A 101 8.20 3.71 7.39
CA LEU A 101 7.10 4.21 8.20
C LEU A 101 6.09 3.12 8.58
N MET A 102 5.87 2.11 7.73
CA MET A 102 4.93 1.04 8.07
C MET A 102 5.38 0.22 9.28
N TRP A 103 6.68 -0.05 9.39
CA TRP A 103 7.23 -0.76 10.55
C TRP A 103 7.32 0.13 11.77
N ASP A 104 7.74 1.40 11.61
CA ASP A 104 7.84 2.35 12.73
C ASP A 104 6.47 2.64 13.38
N LEU A 105 5.36 2.45 12.65
CA LEU A 105 3.99 2.59 13.14
C LEU A 105 3.33 1.27 13.56
N ASP A 106 4.06 0.16 13.49
CA ASP A 106 3.55 -1.20 13.69
C ASP A 106 2.28 -1.49 12.86
N LEU A 107 2.25 -0.98 11.63
CA LEU A 107 1.02 -0.94 10.84
C LEU A 107 0.54 -2.33 10.42
N TYR A 108 1.46 -3.28 10.21
CA TYR A 108 1.09 -4.68 9.95
C TYR A 108 0.31 -5.29 11.12
N ALA A 109 0.74 -5.06 12.36
CA ALA A 109 0.03 -5.55 13.53
C ALA A 109 -1.31 -4.84 13.72
N ARG A 110 -1.37 -3.51 13.52
CA ARG A 110 -2.61 -2.74 13.64
C ARG A 110 -3.66 -3.16 12.60
N LEU A 111 -3.23 -3.45 11.37
CA LEU A 111 -4.09 -3.99 10.31
C LEU A 111 -4.59 -5.41 10.63
N ASP A 112 -3.73 -6.24 11.24
CA ASP A 112 -4.08 -7.57 11.75
C ASP A 112 -5.04 -7.50 12.95
N LEU A 113 -4.87 -6.54 13.86
CA LEU A 113 -5.73 -6.40 15.03
C LEU A 113 -7.12 -5.87 14.71
N ALA A 114 -7.27 -5.09 13.64
CA ALA A 114 -8.54 -4.49 13.26
C ALA A 114 -9.52 -5.50 12.63
N ASP A 115 -10.79 -5.41 13.04
CA ASP A 115 -11.92 -6.12 12.43
C ASP A 115 -12.36 -5.44 11.12
N ALA A 116 -12.21 -4.12 11.06
CA ALA A 116 -12.48 -3.34 9.86
C ALA A 116 -11.45 -2.24 9.59
N TRP A 117 -11.17 -2.00 8.31
CA TRP A 117 -10.32 -0.92 7.81
C TRP A 117 -11.16 0.17 7.17
N LEU A 118 -10.98 1.40 7.61
CA LEU A 118 -11.80 2.55 7.22
C LEU A 118 -10.91 3.57 6.53
N ILE A 119 -10.87 3.55 5.21
CA ILE A 119 -9.85 4.26 4.41
C ILE A 119 -10.48 5.51 3.78
N ILE A 120 -9.87 6.66 4.04
CA ILE A 120 -10.35 7.97 3.58
C ILE A 120 -9.23 8.65 2.80
N GLY A 121 -9.46 9.06 1.56
CA GLY A 121 -8.38 9.68 0.77
C GLY A 121 -8.83 10.44 -0.47
N PRO A 122 -7.95 11.30 -1.02
CA PRO A 122 -8.23 12.01 -2.27
C PRO A 122 -8.07 11.10 -3.49
N VAL A 123 -8.65 11.50 -4.61
CA VAL A 123 -8.25 11.06 -5.95
C VAL A 123 -7.15 12.00 -6.44
N ASN A 124 -5.96 11.46 -6.71
CA ASN A 124 -4.83 12.15 -7.31
C ASN A 124 -4.59 11.56 -8.71
N TRP A 125 -4.83 12.33 -9.77
CA TRP A 125 -4.61 11.88 -11.16
C TRP A 125 -5.21 10.51 -11.47
N TYR A 126 -6.51 10.33 -11.21
CA TYR A 126 -7.22 9.06 -11.46
C TYR A 126 -6.72 7.87 -10.62
N ALA A 127 -6.03 8.13 -9.50
CA ALA A 127 -5.51 7.09 -8.62
C ALA A 127 -5.60 7.50 -7.14
N PRO A 128 -5.38 6.56 -6.19
CA PRO A 128 -5.20 6.90 -4.79
C PRO A 128 -3.89 7.68 -4.58
N ALA A 129 -3.76 8.37 -3.45
CA ALA A 129 -2.50 9.06 -3.14
C ALA A 129 -1.34 8.07 -2.96
N SER A 130 -0.13 8.50 -3.29
CA SER A 130 1.06 7.65 -3.34
C SER A 130 1.36 6.91 -2.04
N ASN A 131 1.24 7.54 -0.87
CA ASN A 131 1.52 6.85 0.40
C ASN A 131 0.49 5.76 0.69
N LEU A 132 -0.79 5.99 0.37
CA LEU A 132 -1.83 4.98 0.48
C LEU A 132 -1.55 3.80 -0.47
N LYS A 133 -1.15 4.09 -1.72
CA LYS A 133 -0.79 3.05 -2.69
C LYS A 133 0.44 2.25 -2.25
N LEU A 134 1.47 2.91 -1.69
CA LEU A 134 2.66 2.24 -1.15
C LEU A 134 2.31 1.29 0.01
N MET A 135 1.40 1.71 0.91
CA MET A 135 0.91 0.82 1.97
C MET A 135 0.29 -0.45 1.38
N PHE A 136 -0.58 -0.32 0.38
CA PHE A 136 -1.20 -1.47 -0.28
C PHE A 136 -0.21 -2.33 -1.08
N ASP A 137 0.78 -1.74 -1.74
CA ASP A 137 1.85 -2.47 -2.44
C ASP A 137 2.71 -3.31 -1.49
N ARG A 138 2.89 -2.83 -0.26
CA ARG A 138 3.57 -3.56 0.81
C ARG A 138 2.69 -4.66 1.43
N LEU A 139 1.37 -4.52 1.34
CA LEU A 139 0.38 -5.52 1.79
C LEU A 139 0.11 -6.65 0.80
N VAL A 140 0.77 -6.71 -0.35
CA VAL A 140 0.67 -7.87 -1.26
C VAL A 140 0.95 -9.19 -0.53
N CYS A 141 1.81 -9.17 0.49
CA CYS A 141 2.11 -10.33 1.33
C CYS A 141 0.93 -10.88 2.15
N MET A 142 -0.14 -10.11 2.39
CA MET A 142 -1.30 -10.61 3.13
C MET A 142 -2.08 -11.68 2.37
N ASN A 143 -1.89 -11.74 1.06
CA ASN A 143 -2.50 -12.70 0.15
C ASN A 143 -1.54 -13.87 -0.11
N GLY A 144 -1.49 -14.81 0.81
CA GLY A 144 -0.72 -16.04 0.62
C GLY A 144 0.79 -15.91 0.82
N GLY A 145 1.29 -14.77 1.29
CA GLY A 145 2.71 -14.58 1.56
C GLY A 145 3.25 -15.55 2.61
N ASN A 146 4.55 -15.83 2.59
CA ASN A 146 5.16 -16.86 3.43
C ASN A 146 5.24 -16.43 4.92
N PRO A 147 4.52 -17.10 5.84
CA PRO A 147 4.62 -16.79 7.27
C PRO A 147 5.88 -17.39 7.93
N ARG A 148 6.59 -18.28 7.24
CA ARG A 148 7.72 -19.08 7.69
C ARG A 148 8.98 -18.81 6.87
N GLU A 149 9.57 -17.65 7.15
CA GLU A 149 10.81 -17.18 6.52
C GLU A 149 11.98 -18.17 6.68
N ASP A 150 12.01 -18.93 7.77
CA ASP A 150 13.05 -19.93 8.05
C ASP A 150 13.12 -21.04 6.98
N LEU A 151 12.01 -21.33 6.29
CA LEU A 151 11.96 -22.32 5.21
C LEU A 151 12.72 -21.88 3.94
N ILE A 152 13.05 -20.59 3.83
CA ILE A 152 13.73 -20.02 2.66
C ILE A 152 15.09 -19.39 3.01
N GLU A 153 15.64 -19.69 4.20
CA GLU A 153 16.91 -19.17 4.70
C GLU A 153 17.09 -17.65 4.49
N HIS A 154 16.03 -16.87 4.71
CA HIS A 154 15.99 -15.40 4.51
C HIS A 154 16.40 -14.97 3.09
N LYS A 155 15.39 -14.67 2.27
CA LYS A 155 15.55 -14.11 0.92
C LYS A 155 16.37 -14.98 -0.05
N ASP A 156 16.46 -16.29 0.14
CA ASP A 156 16.98 -17.20 -0.90
C ASP A 156 15.87 -17.49 -1.94
N PRO A 157 15.99 -16.97 -3.19
CA PRO A 157 14.97 -17.17 -4.21
C PRO A 157 14.88 -18.63 -4.67
N GLU A 158 15.97 -19.40 -4.68
CA GLU A 158 15.94 -20.79 -5.13
C GLU A 158 15.21 -21.68 -4.12
N LEU A 159 15.38 -21.43 -2.82
CA LEU A 159 14.59 -22.10 -1.79
C LEU A 159 13.11 -21.71 -1.88
N ALA A 160 12.81 -20.42 -2.07
CA ALA A 160 11.43 -19.95 -2.20
C ALA A 160 10.71 -20.58 -3.41
N MET A 161 11.34 -20.55 -4.59
CA MET A 161 10.77 -21.19 -5.80
C MET A 161 10.52 -22.69 -5.58
N ARG A 162 11.43 -23.40 -4.88
CA ARG A 162 11.19 -24.81 -4.53
C ARG A 162 10.03 -24.98 -3.56
N LEU A 163 9.93 -24.13 -2.53
CA LEU A 163 8.85 -24.19 -1.53
C LEU A 163 7.48 -23.97 -2.19
N GLU A 164 7.36 -23.04 -3.14
CA GLU A 164 6.10 -22.77 -3.83
C GLU A 164 5.56 -23.97 -4.64
N HIS A 165 6.44 -24.88 -5.07
CA HIS A 165 6.07 -26.13 -5.71
C HIS A 165 5.82 -27.28 -4.73
N ASP A 166 6.13 -27.12 -3.45
CA ASP A 166 5.91 -28.14 -2.43
C ASP A 166 4.41 -28.24 -2.06
N PRO A 167 3.83 -29.44 -1.90
CA PRO A 167 2.43 -29.58 -1.49
C PRO A 167 2.08 -28.87 -0.18
N SER A 168 3.03 -28.77 0.76
CA SER A 168 2.84 -28.06 2.04
C SER A 168 2.62 -26.55 1.88
N TRP A 169 3.01 -25.97 0.74
CA TRP A 169 2.78 -24.57 0.44
C TRP A 169 1.31 -24.19 0.47
N ARG A 170 0.40 -25.09 0.06
CA ARG A 170 -1.05 -24.86 0.12
C ARG A 170 -1.55 -24.62 1.54
N GLU A 171 -0.87 -25.17 2.55
CA GLU A 171 -1.23 -24.97 3.95
C GLU A 171 -0.68 -23.64 4.50
N LEU A 172 0.48 -23.19 4.00
CA LEU A 172 1.15 -21.96 4.42
C LEU A 172 0.59 -20.71 3.71
N SER A 173 0.31 -20.81 2.42
CA SER A 173 -0.15 -19.73 1.54
C SER A 173 -1.65 -19.49 1.72
N ARG A 174 -2.00 -18.80 2.81
CA ARG A 174 -3.38 -18.41 3.13
C ARG A 174 -3.54 -16.89 3.06
N ASN A 175 -4.78 -16.45 2.91
CA ASN A 175 -5.13 -15.06 3.16
C ASN A 175 -5.02 -14.79 4.67
N HIS A 176 -3.99 -14.05 5.07
CA HIS A 176 -3.66 -13.86 6.48
C HIS A 176 -4.62 -12.91 7.20
N LEU A 177 -5.34 -12.09 6.42
CA LEU A 177 -6.24 -11.06 6.90
C LEU A 177 -7.70 -11.29 6.51
N GLU A 178 -8.04 -12.51 6.07
CA GLU A 178 -9.38 -12.90 5.64
C GLU A 178 -10.45 -12.64 6.70
N GLY A 179 -11.67 -12.37 6.25
CA GLY A 179 -12.85 -12.19 7.09
C GLY A 179 -13.07 -10.75 7.57
N ARG A 180 -12.12 -9.83 7.35
CA ARG A 180 -12.28 -8.40 7.68
C ARG A 180 -13.20 -7.67 6.70
N THR A 181 -13.64 -6.47 7.11
CA THR A 181 -14.35 -5.53 6.25
C THR A 181 -13.43 -4.35 5.93
N ALA A 182 -13.39 -3.89 4.69
CA ALA A 182 -12.79 -2.61 4.33
C ALA A 182 -13.85 -1.68 3.73
N ALA A 183 -13.76 -0.40 4.08
CA ALA A 183 -14.62 0.66 3.58
C ALA A 183 -13.75 1.80 3.02
N PHE A 184 -14.20 2.41 1.93
CA PHE A 184 -13.45 3.45 1.21
C PHE A 184 -14.32 4.68 0.97
N PHE A 185 -13.87 5.82 1.51
CA PHE A 185 -14.40 7.14 1.18
C PHE A 185 -13.35 7.91 0.39
N CYS A 186 -13.48 7.91 -0.94
CA CYS A 186 -12.63 8.71 -1.80
C CYS A 186 -13.31 10.04 -2.16
N TYR A 187 -12.52 11.09 -2.43
CA TYR A 187 -13.05 12.38 -2.82
C TYR A 187 -12.18 13.08 -3.87
N GLY A 188 -12.80 13.93 -4.68
CA GLY A 188 -12.14 14.68 -5.75
C GLY A 188 -12.85 15.99 -6.07
N ASP A 189 -12.12 16.92 -6.67
CA ASP A 189 -12.61 18.22 -7.16
C ASP A 189 -12.86 18.25 -8.67
N ASP A 190 -12.67 17.11 -9.36
CA ASP A 190 -12.84 16.96 -10.81
C ASP A 190 -12.11 18.05 -11.60
N GLY A 191 -10.84 18.32 -11.24
CA GLY A 191 -10.03 19.34 -11.92
C GLY A 191 -10.40 20.78 -11.56
N ALA A 192 -11.09 20.98 -10.42
CA ALA A 192 -11.37 22.31 -9.87
C ALA A 192 -12.07 23.23 -10.90
N ASP A 193 -11.56 24.43 -11.14
CA ASP A 193 -12.03 25.38 -12.15
C ASP A 193 -11.29 25.28 -13.50
N GLU A 194 -10.47 24.24 -13.70
CA GLU A 194 -9.69 24.04 -14.92
C GLU A 194 -10.50 23.39 -16.04
N ILE A 195 -11.62 22.71 -15.73
CA ILE A 195 -12.45 22.02 -16.72
C ILE A 195 -13.40 22.99 -17.43
N GLY A 196 -13.34 22.99 -18.76
CA GLY A 196 -14.15 23.82 -19.64
C GLY A 196 -15.53 23.23 -19.92
N PRO A 197 -16.39 23.98 -20.64
CA PRO A 197 -17.77 23.57 -20.92
C PRO A 197 -17.88 22.33 -21.83
N ASP A 198 -16.82 21.98 -22.55
CA ASP A 198 -16.75 20.78 -23.39
C ASP A 198 -16.14 19.57 -22.67
N GLY A 199 -15.92 19.68 -21.35
CA GLY A 199 -15.34 18.63 -20.51
C GLY A 199 -13.82 18.52 -20.59
N ARG A 200 -13.14 19.40 -21.33
CA ARG A 200 -11.67 19.38 -21.46
C ARG A 200 -11.00 20.38 -20.51
N PRO A 201 -9.77 20.13 -20.06
CA PRO A 201 -8.99 21.16 -19.36
C PRO A 201 -8.74 22.37 -20.27
N GLN A 202 -9.05 23.57 -19.77
CA GLN A 202 -8.98 24.83 -20.51
C GLN A 202 -7.54 25.22 -20.91
N GLY A 203 -6.54 24.71 -20.19
CA GLY A 203 -5.11 25.01 -20.42
C GLY A 203 -4.45 24.23 -21.57
N LEU A 204 -5.18 23.34 -22.26
CA LEU A 204 -4.59 22.49 -23.29
C LEU A 204 -4.32 23.26 -24.60
N SER A 205 -3.07 23.23 -25.06
CA SER A 205 -2.69 23.70 -26.41
C SER A 205 -3.05 22.72 -27.52
N ARG A 206 -3.31 21.45 -27.15
CA ARG A 206 -3.71 20.34 -28.03
C ARG A 206 -4.96 19.63 -27.46
N PRO A 207 -6.13 20.31 -27.44
CA PRO A 207 -7.35 19.75 -26.87
C PRO A 207 -7.80 18.44 -27.54
N GLU A 208 -7.37 18.18 -28.78
CA GLU A 208 -7.63 16.94 -29.52
C GLU A 208 -6.99 15.68 -28.90
N TRP A 209 -6.02 15.83 -27.99
CA TRP A 209 -5.42 14.71 -27.25
C TRP A 209 -6.23 14.31 -26.03
N PHE A 210 -7.20 15.12 -25.63
CA PHE A 210 -8.09 14.84 -24.52
C PHE A 210 -9.51 14.63 -25.05
N ASP A 211 -9.92 13.38 -25.15
CA ASP A 211 -11.31 13.01 -25.40
C ASP A 211 -11.98 12.64 -24.07
N PRO A 212 -12.89 13.49 -23.53
CA PRO A 212 -13.55 13.21 -22.26
C PRO A 212 -14.33 11.88 -22.26
N SER A 213 -14.75 11.38 -23.43
CA SER A 213 -15.45 10.09 -23.53
C SER A 213 -14.53 8.88 -23.30
N HIS A 214 -13.21 9.09 -23.36
CA HIS A 214 -12.18 8.07 -23.10
C HIS A 214 -11.56 8.20 -21.70
N GLU A 215 -12.15 9.00 -20.81
CA GLU A 215 -11.71 9.03 -19.41
C GLU A 215 -11.79 7.63 -18.78
N PRO A 216 -10.85 7.30 -17.87
CA PRO A 216 -10.59 5.92 -17.47
C PRO A 216 -11.74 5.26 -16.68
N PHE A 217 -12.66 6.03 -16.12
CA PHE A 217 -13.70 5.53 -15.22
C PHE A 217 -15.08 6.11 -15.57
N ALA A 218 -16.11 5.27 -15.52
CA ALA A 218 -17.49 5.74 -15.53
C ALA A 218 -17.89 6.34 -14.18
N GLU A 219 -17.42 5.74 -13.09
CA GLU A 219 -17.65 6.21 -11.72
C GLU A 219 -16.32 6.59 -11.08
N SER A 220 -16.18 7.83 -10.59
CA SER A 220 -14.90 8.32 -10.04
C SER A 220 -14.38 7.51 -8.84
N ARG A 221 -15.25 6.72 -8.18
CA ARG A 221 -14.83 5.79 -7.11
C ARG A 221 -13.85 4.73 -7.62
N ASP A 222 -13.91 4.38 -8.90
CA ASP A 222 -13.08 3.35 -9.55
C ASP A 222 -11.60 3.73 -9.62
N ALA A 223 -11.25 4.99 -9.36
CA ALA A 223 -9.87 5.39 -9.06
C ALA A 223 -9.27 4.58 -7.89
N TYR A 224 -10.09 4.04 -6.99
CA TYR A 224 -9.67 3.19 -5.88
C TYR A 224 -9.86 1.68 -6.16
N ALA A 225 -10.34 1.30 -7.35
CA ALA A 225 -10.60 -0.09 -7.70
C ALA A 225 -9.39 -1.03 -7.45
N PRO A 226 -8.13 -0.65 -7.77
CA PRO A 226 -7.00 -1.54 -7.49
C PRO A 226 -6.86 -1.91 -6.00
N LEU A 227 -7.15 -0.98 -5.08
CA LEU A 227 -7.07 -1.23 -3.63
C LEU A 227 -8.25 -2.09 -3.16
N VAL A 228 -9.46 -1.77 -3.65
CA VAL A 228 -10.69 -2.53 -3.36
C VAL A 228 -10.57 -3.97 -3.83
N TRP A 229 -10.07 -4.19 -5.03
CA TRP A 229 -9.87 -5.52 -5.59
C TRP A 229 -8.76 -6.29 -4.88
N GLN A 230 -7.69 -5.62 -4.42
CA GLN A 230 -6.69 -6.28 -3.58
C GLN A 230 -7.29 -6.76 -2.25
N CYS A 231 -8.14 -5.96 -1.59
CA CYS A 231 -8.88 -6.40 -0.41
C CYS A 231 -9.74 -7.64 -0.71
N ARG A 232 -10.60 -7.56 -1.73
CA ARG A 232 -11.49 -8.66 -2.12
C ARG A 232 -10.73 -9.93 -2.48
N TYR A 233 -9.63 -9.79 -3.23
CA TYR A 233 -8.74 -10.90 -3.59
C TYR A 233 -8.09 -11.56 -2.37
N SER A 234 -7.91 -10.81 -1.28
CA SER A 234 -7.34 -11.28 -0.01
C SER A 234 -8.41 -11.72 1.01
N GLY A 235 -9.66 -11.93 0.58
CA GLY A 235 -10.76 -12.34 1.47
C GLY A 235 -11.25 -11.26 2.45
N ILE A 236 -10.92 -10.00 2.18
CA ILE A 236 -11.45 -8.83 2.92
C ILE A 236 -12.62 -8.29 2.11
N GLU A 237 -13.82 -8.31 2.67
CA GLU A 237 -14.98 -7.81 1.95
C GLU A 237 -14.93 -6.29 1.82
N VAL A 238 -15.41 -5.78 0.69
CA VAL A 238 -15.65 -4.36 0.47
C VAL A 238 -17.05 -4.26 -0.14
N PRO A 239 -18.10 -4.15 0.66
CA PRO A 239 -19.46 -3.97 0.16
C PRO A 239 -19.55 -2.69 -0.68
N ASP A 240 -20.30 -2.71 -1.78
CA ASP A 240 -20.40 -1.57 -2.70
C ASP A 240 -20.97 -0.31 -2.02
N GLU A 241 -21.85 -0.48 -1.03
CA GLU A 241 -22.39 0.62 -0.21
C GLU A 241 -21.36 1.30 0.69
N LEU A 242 -20.24 0.61 0.97
CA LEU A 242 -19.11 1.10 1.77
C LEU A 242 -17.97 1.67 0.91
N TRP A 243 -18.09 1.62 -0.43
CA TRP A 243 -17.14 2.22 -1.38
C TRP A 243 -17.79 3.40 -2.11
N ARG A 244 -17.49 4.61 -1.64
CA ARG A 244 -18.12 5.85 -2.10
C ARG A 244 -17.11 6.88 -2.58
N HIS A 245 -17.48 7.59 -3.64
CA HIS A 245 -16.83 8.82 -4.07
C HIS A 245 -17.70 10.03 -3.71
N GLN A 246 -17.10 11.06 -3.13
CA GLN A 246 -17.75 12.35 -2.91
C GLN A 246 -17.03 13.45 -3.69
N ARG A 247 -17.75 14.03 -4.65
CA ARG A 247 -17.28 15.20 -5.39
C ARG A 247 -17.56 16.49 -4.63
N PHE A 248 -16.58 17.38 -4.52
CA PHE A 248 -16.76 18.75 -4.03
C PHE A 248 -15.57 19.66 -4.38
N GLY A 249 -15.81 20.96 -4.49
CA GLY A 249 -14.81 21.94 -4.95
C GLY A 249 -14.75 22.12 -6.47
N HIS A 250 -15.53 21.35 -7.23
CA HIS A 250 -15.66 21.52 -8.68
C HIS A 250 -16.13 22.93 -9.06
N GLY A 251 -15.50 23.51 -10.08
CA GLY A 251 -15.78 24.86 -10.57
C GLY A 251 -15.25 25.98 -9.67
N ARG A 252 -14.37 25.68 -8.72
CA ARG A 252 -13.71 26.67 -7.85
C ARG A 252 -12.19 26.49 -7.89
N PRO A 253 -11.39 27.54 -7.62
CA PRO A 253 -9.96 27.40 -7.46
C PRO A 253 -9.59 26.36 -6.40
N TYR A 254 -8.47 25.65 -6.58
CA TYR A 254 -7.99 24.68 -5.58
C TYR A 254 -7.82 25.29 -4.18
N SER A 255 -7.47 26.58 -4.08
CA SER A 255 -7.34 27.31 -2.81
C SER A 255 -8.63 27.42 -2.02
N ASP A 256 -9.79 27.29 -2.67
CA ASP A 256 -11.12 27.50 -2.08
C ASP A 256 -11.82 26.16 -1.80
N ASN A 257 -11.00 25.12 -1.68
CA ASN A 257 -11.40 23.74 -1.41
C ASN A 257 -10.46 23.09 -0.38
N GLN A 258 -10.21 23.77 0.73
CA GLN A 258 -9.41 23.27 1.86
C GLN A 258 -10.27 22.58 2.93
N ALA A 259 -9.67 22.19 4.05
CA ALA A 259 -10.37 21.46 5.11
C ALA A 259 -11.41 22.34 5.82
N GLU A 260 -11.08 23.62 6.01
CA GLU A 260 -11.96 24.66 6.55
C GLU A 260 -13.19 24.94 5.67
N ASP A 261 -13.09 24.69 4.36
CA ASP A 261 -14.18 24.96 3.41
C ASP A 261 -15.24 23.85 3.36
N ILE A 262 -14.93 22.65 3.88
CA ILE A 262 -15.82 21.48 3.79
C ILE A 262 -17.20 21.79 4.38
N ALA A 263 -17.26 22.53 5.48
CA ALA A 263 -18.51 22.89 6.15
C ALA A 263 -19.43 23.75 5.27
N ALA A 264 -18.87 24.57 4.38
CA ALA A 264 -19.62 25.42 3.47
C ALA A 264 -20.03 24.68 2.18
N GLN A 265 -19.45 23.51 1.90
CA GLN A 265 -19.81 22.69 0.75
C GLN A 265 -21.07 21.88 1.06
N ALA A 266 -22.19 22.27 0.42
CA ALA A 266 -23.50 21.69 0.68
C ALA A 266 -23.49 20.15 0.53
N GLY A 267 -23.96 19.45 1.56
CA GLY A 267 -24.15 18.00 1.54
C GLY A 267 -22.90 17.15 1.80
N VAL A 268 -21.69 17.71 1.82
CA VAL A 268 -20.45 16.92 1.97
C VAL A 268 -20.37 16.20 3.30
N TYR A 269 -20.58 16.90 4.42
CA TYR A 269 -20.62 16.25 5.73
C TYR A 269 -21.80 15.29 5.88
N ALA A 270 -22.97 15.61 5.29
CA ALA A 270 -24.13 14.72 5.34
C ALA A 270 -23.86 13.40 4.61
N ALA A 271 -23.20 13.46 3.44
CA ALA A 271 -22.81 12.27 2.69
C ALA A 271 -21.75 11.43 3.42
N PHE A 272 -20.77 12.09 4.03
CA PHE A 272 -19.75 11.43 4.85
C PHE A 272 -20.35 10.77 6.10
N ASP A 273 -21.26 11.46 6.77
CA ASP A 273 -21.98 10.94 7.94
C ASP A 273 -22.85 9.74 7.56
N ALA A 274 -23.58 9.81 6.45
CA ALA A 274 -24.38 8.70 5.94
C ALA A 274 -23.53 7.49 5.52
N TRP A 275 -22.30 7.72 5.06
CA TRP A 275 -21.33 6.64 4.82
C TRP A 275 -20.83 6.04 6.12
N THR A 276 -20.52 6.88 7.12
CA THR A 276 -20.13 6.44 8.46
C THR A 276 -21.22 5.60 9.12
N ASP A 277 -22.49 5.99 8.99
CA ASP A 277 -23.63 5.26 9.54
C ASP A 277 -23.79 3.88 8.86
N ALA A 278 -23.58 3.80 7.54
CA ALA A 278 -23.57 2.53 6.81
C ALA A 278 -22.41 1.62 7.27
N VAL A 279 -21.22 2.18 7.48
CA VAL A 279 -20.09 1.46 8.07
C VAL A 279 -20.45 0.90 9.46
N VAL A 280 -21.03 1.73 10.33
CA VAL A 280 -21.41 1.31 11.69
C VAL A 280 -22.43 0.18 11.65
N GLN A 281 -23.44 0.30 10.80
CA GLN A 281 -24.46 -0.73 10.64
C GLN A 281 -23.85 -2.05 10.14
N HIS A 282 -23.07 -2.01 9.07
CA HIS A 282 -22.49 -3.22 8.47
C HIS A 282 -21.47 -3.90 9.40
N VAL A 283 -20.48 -3.14 9.86
CA VAL A 283 -19.39 -3.66 10.71
C VAL A 283 -19.94 -4.11 12.07
N GLY A 284 -20.88 -3.35 12.65
CA GLY A 284 -21.53 -3.72 13.91
C GLY A 284 -22.38 -4.99 13.81
N ALA A 285 -23.11 -5.16 12.70
CA ALA A 285 -23.91 -6.38 12.46
C ALA A 285 -23.02 -7.62 12.24
N LYS A 286 -21.86 -7.45 11.59
CA LYS A 286 -20.91 -8.54 11.33
C LYS A 286 -20.14 -8.94 12.59
N GLY A 287 -19.74 -7.98 13.41
CA GLY A 287 -19.02 -8.22 14.66
C GLY A 287 -17.52 -8.49 14.48
N GLN A 288 -16.91 -9.06 15.51
CA GLN A 288 -15.47 -9.31 15.59
C GLN A 288 -15.03 -10.45 14.65
N VAL A 289 -13.82 -10.29 14.10
CA VAL A 289 -13.19 -11.25 13.20
C VAL A 289 -12.24 -12.15 13.98
N PRO A 290 -12.32 -13.49 13.81
CA PRO A 290 -11.34 -14.40 14.36
C PRO A 290 -9.93 -14.13 13.81
N PRO A 291 -8.89 -14.17 14.67
CA PRO A 291 -7.51 -14.06 14.19
C PRO A 291 -7.12 -15.22 13.27
N GLY A 292 -6.32 -14.93 12.25
CA GLY A 292 -5.67 -15.94 11.42
C GLY A 292 -4.59 -16.70 12.20
N PRO A 293 -4.14 -17.86 11.69
CA PRO A 293 -3.10 -18.67 12.36
C PRO A 293 -1.72 -18.00 12.36
N TRP A 294 -1.47 -17.09 11.41
CA TRP A 294 -0.20 -16.39 11.25
C TRP A 294 -0.38 -14.89 11.50
N ARG A 295 -0.29 -14.50 12.78
CA ARG A 295 -0.48 -13.12 13.21
C ARG A 295 0.72 -12.26 12.82
N ALA A 296 0.41 -11.01 12.47
CA ALA A 296 1.42 -9.95 12.42
C ALA A 296 1.67 -9.42 13.83
N TYR A 297 0.59 -9.27 14.61
CA TYR A 297 0.68 -8.86 16.01
C TYR A 297 1.46 -9.86 16.84
N GLY A 298 2.45 -9.36 17.59
CA GLY A 298 3.30 -10.15 18.47
C GLY A 298 4.36 -10.99 17.75
N ARG A 299 4.53 -10.83 16.43
CA ARG A 299 5.57 -11.53 15.68
C ARG A 299 6.89 -10.80 15.81
N GLU A 300 7.88 -11.48 16.38
CA GLU A 300 9.27 -11.01 16.35
C GLU A 300 9.97 -11.48 15.06
N PRO A 301 10.70 -10.61 14.36
CA PRO A 301 11.51 -11.01 13.22
C PRO A 301 12.55 -12.05 13.61
N SER A 302 12.78 -13.05 12.76
CA SER A 302 13.87 -14.00 12.96
C SER A 302 15.22 -13.30 12.76
N GLY A 303 16.22 -13.64 13.58
CA GLY A 303 17.58 -13.10 13.40
C GLY A 303 18.24 -13.69 12.15
N HIS A 304 18.67 -12.83 11.21
CA HIS A 304 19.13 -13.24 9.87
C HIS A 304 20.59 -12.85 9.55
N ARG A 305 21.39 -12.47 10.55
CA ARG A 305 22.77 -11.95 10.34
C ARG A 305 23.69 -12.86 9.51
N TRP A 306 23.56 -14.17 9.66
CA TRP A 306 24.39 -15.12 8.90
C TRP A 306 23.90 -15.26 7.46
N GLN A 307 22.59 -15.20 7.27
CA GLN A 307 21.94 -15.18 5.96
C GLN A 307 22.30 -13.89 5.22
N ASP A 308 22.35 -12.74 5.89
CA ASP A 308 22.81 -11.46 5.31
C ASP A 308 24.25 -11.55 4.78
N LEU A 309 25.14 -12.19 5.54
CA LEU A 309 26.52 -12.41 5.09
C LEU A 309 26.57 -13.29 3.84
N LYS A 310 25.72 -14.32 3.75
CA LYS A 310 25.60 -15.14 2.53
C LYS A 310 25.08 -14.31 1.35
N LEU A 311 24.06 -13.48 1.57
CA LEU A 311 23.48 -12.62 0.53
C LEU A 311 24.50 -11.60 0.03
N ALA A 312 25.26 -10.98 0.94
CA ALA A 312 26.34 -10.07 0.57
C ALA A 312 27.43 -10.76 -0.26
N TRP A 313 27.78 -12.01 0.08
CA TRP A 313 28.71 -12.80 -0.73
C TRP A 313 28.14 -13.16 -2.11
N ARG A 314 26.84 -13.52 -2.16
CA ARG A 314 26.11 -13.78 -3.40
C ARG A 314 26.11 -12.54 -4.30
N ASP A 315 25.76 -11.37 -3.76
CA ASP A 315 25.77 -10.09 -4.47
C ASP A 315 27.16 -9.78 -5.03
N ARG A 316 28.23 -9.96 -4.24
CA ARG A 316 29.61 -9.78 -4.72
C ARG A 316 29.95 -10.68 -5.92
N ARG A 317 29.49 -11.93 -5.92
CA ARG A 317 29.69 -12.85 -7.05
C ARG A 317 28.87 -12.47 -8.28
N MET A 318 27.62 -12.04 -8.07
CA MET A 318 26.75 -11.52 -9.12
C MET A 318 27.40 -10.34 -9.85
N ARG A 319 27.99 -9.40 -9.12
CA ARG A 319 28.73 -8.25 -9.69
C ARG A 319 29.94 -8.65 -10.53
N LEU A 320 30.52 -9.82 -10.25
CA LEU A 320 31.61 -10.41 -11.01
C LEU A 320 31.14 -11.21 -12.24
N GLY A 321 29.83 -11.28 -12.50
CA GLY A 321 29.26 -12.09 -13.58
C GLY A 321 29.35 -13.59 -13.32
N VAL A 322 29.43 -14.00 -12.05
CA VAL A 322 29.52 -15.41 -11.63
C VAL A 322 28.28 -15.80 -10.83
N PRO A 323 27.11 -15.92 -11.47
CA PRO A 323 25.87 -16.32 -10.80
C PRO A 323 25.97 -17.73 -10.22
N ARG A 324 24.95 -18.12 -9.45
CA ARG A 324 24.82 -19.49 -8.96
C ARG A 324 24.39 -20.39 -10.14
N ALA A 325 25.02 -21.55 -10.27
CA ALA A 325 24.62 -22.52 -11.29
C ALA A 325 23.14 -22.92 -11.15
N GLY A 326 22.43 -22.95 -12.27
CA GLY A 326 21.00 -23.21 -12.39
C GLY A 326 20.08 -22.07 -11.94
N SER A 327 20.61 -20.91 -11.57
CA SER A 327 19.80 -19.78 -11.08
C SER A 327 19.20 -18.95 -12.21
N SER A 328 18.12 -18.21 -11.91
CA SER A 328 17.51 -17.30 -12.89
C SER A 328 18.51 -16.26 -13.44
N PRO A 329 19.39 -15.64 -12.62
CA PRO A 329 20.38 -14.72 -13.17
C PRO A 329 21.41 -15.36 -14.12
N GLU A 330 21.77 -16.63 -13.94
CA GLU A 330 22.62 -17.35 -14.91
C GLU A 330 21.91 -17.46 -16.27
N GLN A 331 20.66 -17.92 -16.26
CA GLN A 331 19.86 -18.04 -17.48
C GLN A 331 19.66 -16.69 -18.18
N GLN A 332 19.44 -15.62 -17.42
CA GLN A 332 19.32 -14.26 -17.97
C GLN A 332 20.63 -13.77 -18.59
N GLN A 333 21.78 -14.10 -17.98
CA GLN A 333 23.10 -13.76 -18.51
C GLN A 333 23.42 -14.57 -19.77
N GLU A 334 23.11 -15.86 -19.81
CA GLU A 334 23.27 -16.72 -20.99
C GLU A 334 22.42 -16.24 -22.18
N GLN A 335 21.20 -15.74 -21.89
CA GLN A 335 20.31 -15.16 -22.90
C GLN A 335 20.65 -13.70 -23.26
N GLY A 336 21.61 -13.08 -22.57
CA GLY A 336 21.98 -11.68 -22.80
C GLY A 336 20.86 -10.68 -22.48
N LEU A 337 19.90 -11.04 -21.61
CA LEU A 337 18.74 -10.20 -21.27
C LEU A 337 19.14 -8.97 -20.46
N ASN A 338 20.03 -9.16 -19.48
CA ASN A 338 20.44 -8.12 -18.55
C ASN A 338 21.95 -7.86 -18.63
N ARG A 339 22.34 -6.58 -18.56
CA ARG A 339 23.74 -6.12 -18.65
C ARG A 339 24.22 -5.60 -17.30
N ASP A 340 24.02 -6.41 -16.27
CA ASP A 340 24.17 -6.01 -14.87
C ASP A 340 25.53 -6.34 -14.26
N VAL A 341 26.46 -6.92 -15.03
CA VAL A 341 27.82 -7.22 -14.57
C VAL A 341 28.59 -5.91 -14.37
N GLY A 342 29.00 -5.64 -13.13
CA GLY A 342 29.78 -4.44 -12.81
C GLY A 342 29.78 -4.10 -11.32
N TRP A 343 30.80 -3.35 -10.90
CA TRP A 343 30.96 -2.94 -9.51
C TRP A 343 30.18 -1.68 -9.12
N ASN A 344 29.83 -0.85 -10.11
CA ASN A 344 29.16 0.43 -9.88
C ASN A 344 27.64 0.30 -9.97
N ILE A 345 27.04 -0.27 -8.93
CA ILE A 345 25.59 -0.49 -8.80
C ILE A 345 24.77 0.81 -8.66
N HIS A 346 25.43 1.93 -8.38
CA HIS A 346 24.78 3.24 -8.22
C HIS A 346 24.66 4.00 -9.53
N ARG A 347 25.41 3.58 -10.57
CA ARG A 347 25.36 4.21 -11.87
C ARG A 347 24.08 3.81 -12.59
N SER A 348 23.27 4.80 -12.94
CA SER A 348 22.02 4.57 -13.67
C SER A 348 22.29 4.06 -15.10
N GLU A 349 21.32 3.35 -15.68
CA GLU A 349 21.39 2.94 -17.10
C GLU A 349 21.54 4.14 -18.04
N GLY A 350 20.91 5.28 -17.70
CA GLY A 350 21.05 6.53 -18.45
C GLY A 350 22.47 7.08 -18.45
N GLU A 351 23.22 6.92 -17.36
CA GLU A 351 24.64 7.32 -17.28
C GLU A 351 25.56 6.32 -17.99
N LYS A 352 25.25 5.03 -17.95
CA LYS A 352 26.00 4.00 -18.70
C LYS A 352 25.87 4.22 -20.19
N LEU A 353 24.64 4.45 -20.67
CA LEU A 353 24.33 4.72 -22.08
C LEU A 353 25.03 5.97 -22.62
N ARG A 354 25.20 7.00 -21.79
CA ARG A 354 25.84 8.26 -22.18
C ARG A 354 27.36 8.26 -21.99
N ASP A 355 27.97 7.16 -21.57
CA ASP A 355 29.43 7.09 -21.46
C ASP A 355 30.04 6.86 -22.84
N PRO A 356 30.80 7.82 -23.39
CA PRO A 356 31.47 7.61 -24.67
C PRO A 356 32.56 6.52 -24.61
N ARG A 357 32.91 6.04 -23.41
CA ARG A 357 33.90 4.98 -23.19
C ARG A 357 33.27 3.63 -22.86
N ALA A 358 31.95 3.54 -22.73
CA ALA A 358 31.30 2.25 -22.51
C ALA A 358 31.35 1.45 -23.82
N GLU A 359 31.92 0.23 -23.76
CA GLU A 359 31.85 -0.71 -24.87
C GLU A 359 30.39 -1.09 -25.09
N HIS A 360 29.79 -0.57 -26.16
CA HIS A 360 28.52 -1.09 -26.65
C HIS A 360 28.83 -2.36 -27.45
N PRO A 361 28.35 -3.55 -27.03
CA PRO A 361 28.49 -4.72 -27.88
C PRO A 361 27.82 -4.42 -29.23
N PRO A 362 28.42 -4.84 -30.36
CA PRO A 362 27.83 -4.63 -31.67
C PRO A 362 26.41 -5.18 -31.67
N GLN A 363 25.46 -4.37 -32.14
CA GLN A 363 24.09 -4.84 -32.38
C GLN A 363 24.13 -5.82 -33.55
N GLU A 364 24.23 -7.11 -33.26
CA GLU A 364 23.80 -8.12 -34.22
C GLU A 364 22.27 -8.07 -34.27
N HIS A 365 21.75 -7.29 -35.21
CA HIS A 365 20.34 -7.37 -35.60
C HIS A 365 20.14 -8.67 -36.40
N PRO A 366 19.12 -9.49 -36.09
CA PRO A 366 18.67 -10.54 -37.00
C PRO A 366 18.06 -9.96 -38.29
#